data_AF-A0A959YBT0-F1
#
_entry.id   AF-A0A959YBT0-F1
#
_cell.length_a   1.000
_cell.length_b   1.000
_cell.length_c   1.000
_cell.angle_alpha   90.00
_cell.angle_beta   90.00
_cell.angle_gamma   90.00
#
_symmetry.space_group_name_H-M   'P 1'
#
loop_
_entity.id
_entity.type
_entity.pdbx_description
1 polymer ?
#
loop_
_entity_poly.entity_id
_entity_poly.type
_entity_poly.pdbx_seq_one_letter_code
_entity_poly.pdbx_strand_id
1 'polypeptide(L)' 'MSLIDITNWGDHPTEPGWLVFRYGDVERALAMRRALEAEGIPHEVDEEGPPWLIGVRKKYRERAELLNYRALGGD' A
#
# COMPACT_ATOMS: atom_id res chain seq x y z
N MET A 1 20.50 -4.04 3.29
CA MET A 1 19.87 -4.82 2.21
C MET A 1 18.62 -4.07 1.81
N SER A 2 18.62 -3.45 0.62
CA SER A 2 17.46 -2.72 0.10
C SER A 2 16.31 -3.70 -0.03
N LEU A 3 15.21 -3.48 0.69
CA LEU A 3 13.97 -4.19 0.42
C LEU A 3 13.64 -3.92 -1.04
N ILE A 4 13.78 -4.94 -1.88
CA ILE A 4 13.39 -4.86 -3.28
C ILE A 4 11.86 -4.71 -3.27
N ASP A 5 11.37 -3.49 -3.50
CA ASP A 5 9.95 -3.06 -3.44
C ASP A 5 9.00 -3.75 -4.43
N ILE A 6 9.40 -4.85 -5.08
CA ILE A 6 8.68 -5.34 -6.26
C ILE A 6 7.32 -5.96 -5.88
N THR A 7 7.12 -6.42 -4.63
CA THR A 7 5.81 -6.99 -4.22
C THR A 7 5.66 -7.15 -2.69
N ASN A 8 5.77 -6.09 -1.89
CA ASN A 8 5.54 -6.17 -0.44
C ASN A 8 4.06 -5.97 -0.07
N TRP A 9 3.17 -6.77 -0.66
CA TRP A 9 1.82 -6.89 -0.12
C TRP A 9 1.55 -8.29 0.41
N GLY A 10 0.89 -8.35 1.56
CA GLY A 10 0.46 -9.59 2.20
C GLY A 10 -1.00 -9.54 2.57
N ASP A 11 -1.63 -10.71 2.69
CA ASP A 11 -2.93 -10.85 3.32
C ASP A 11 -2.85 -10.42 4.79
N HIS A 12 -3.83 -9.64 5.26
CA HIS A 12 -3.92 -9.32 6.67
C HIS A 12 -4.17 -10.62 7.46
N PRO A 13 -3.33 -10.96 8.46
CA PRO A 13 -3.33 -12.29 9.09
C PRO A 13 -4.62 -12.62 9.84
N THR A 14 -5.33 -11.59 10.30
CA THR A 14 -6.56 -11.72 11.09
C THR A 14 -7.82 -11.24 10.36
N GLU A 15 -7.68 -10.54 9.23
CA GLU A 15 -8.82 -10.02 8.48
C GLU A 15 -8.72 -10.39 7.00
N PRO A 16 -9.37 -11.50 6.57
CA PRO A 16 -9.23 -12.03 5.23
C PRO A 16 -9.78 -11.12 4.12
N GLY A 17 -10.34 -9.96 4.46
CA GLY A 17 -10.83 -8.94 3.54
C GLY A 17 -9.84 -7.82 3.21
N TRP A 18 -8.64 -7.81 3.80
CA TRP A 18 -7.67 -6.72 3.66
C TRP A 18 -6.36 -7.16 3.00
N LEU A 19 -5.79 -6.23 2.24
CA LEU A 19 -4.54 -6.28 1.53
C LEU A 19 -3.62 -5.22 2.17
N VAL A 20 -2.45 -5.61 2.65
CA VAL A 20 -1.54 -4.69 3.33
C VAL A 20 -0.31 -4.44 2.47
N PHE A 21 -0.11 -3.19 2.03
CA PHE A 21 1.10 -2.73 1.36
C PHE A 21 2.12 -2.25 2.39
N ARG A 22 3.41 -2.61 2.20
CA ARG A 22 4.49 -2.21 3.10
C ARG A 22 5.53 -1.39 2.36
N TYR A 23 5.89 -0.26 2.93
CA TYR A 23 6.89 0.64 2.37
C TYR A 23 8.04 0.85 3.37
N GLY A 24 9.27 0.75 2.87
CA GLY A 24 10.46 1.13 3.65
C GLY A 24 10.68 2.65 3.69
N ASP A 25 9.95 3.40 2.87
CA ASP A 25 10.12 4.83 2.64
C ASP A 25 8.79 5.58 2.83
N VAL A 26 8.85 6.72 3.51
CA VAL A 26 7.67 7.54 3.84
C VAL A 26 7.12 8.27 2.62
N GLU A 27 7.97 8.69 1.68
CA GLU A 27 7.52 9.43 0.49
C GLU A 27 6.66 8.52 -0.40
N ARG A 28 7.07 7.25 -0.56
CA ARG A 28 6.29 6.23 -1.29
C ARG A 28 4.98 5.87 -0.60
N ALA A 29 5.00 5.72 0.73
CA ALA A 29 3.78 5.48 1.50
C ALA A 29 2.78 6.63 1.35
N LEU A 30 3.26 7.88 1.45
CA LEU A 30 2.44 9.08 1.24
C LEU A 30 1.94 9.19 -0.20
N ALA A 31 2.74 8.82 -1.20
CA ALA A 31 2.32 8.80 -2.59
C ALA A 31 1.15 7.81 -2.82
N MET A 32 1.27 6.59 -2.29
CA MET A 32 0.19 5.60 -2.34
C MET A 32 -1.07 6.09 -1.61
N ARG A 33 -0.92 6.63 -0.40
CA ARG A 33 -2.03 7.19 0.38
C ARG A 33 -2.79 8.25 -0.43
N ARG A 34 -2.07 9.22 -0.99
CA ARG A 34 -2.67 10.28 -1.83
C ARG A 34 -3.38 9.73 -3.05
N ALA A 35 -2.83 8.69 -3.68
CA ALA A 35 -3.44 8.04 -4.83
C ALA A 35 -4.76 7.34 -4.45
N LEU A 36 -4.80 6.66 -3.31
CA LEU A 36 -6.01 6.03 -2.77
C LEU A 36 -7.07 7.08 -2.40
N GLU A 37 -6.67 8.17 -1.75
CA GLU A 37 -7.55 9.30 -1.41
C GLU A 37 -8.14 9.94 -2.68
N ALA A 38 -7.34 10.16 -3.73
CA ALA A 38 -7.79 10.72 -4.99
C ALA A 38 -8.80 9.83 -5.73
N GLU A 39 -8.69 8.50 -5.61
CA GLU A 39 -9.67 7.57 -6.18
C GLU A 39 -10.85 7.25 -5.25
N GLY A 40 -10.91 7.84 -4.05
CA GLY A 40 -11.95 7.58 -3.06
C GLY A 40 -11.93 6.14 -2.54
N ILE A 41 -10.77 5.50 -2.54
CA ILE A 41 -10.60 4.12 -2.07
C ILE A 41 -10.38 4.15 -0.55
N PRO A 42 -11.26 3.48 0.24
CA PRO A 42 -11.09 3.39 1.68
C PRO A 42 -9.85 2.56 2.03
N HIS A 43 -9.01 3.12 2.90
CA HIS A 43 -7.74 2.54 3.32
C HIS A 43 -7.46 2.86 4.78
N GLU A 44 -6.61 2.06 5.40
CA GLU A 44 -6.08 2.23 6.75
C GLU A 44 -4.56 2.43 6.66
N VAL A 45 -4.01 3.23 7.56
CA VAL A 45 -2.58 3.52 7.63
C VAL A 45 -2.10 3.25 9.05
N ASP A 46 -0.97 2.57 9.16
CA ASP A 46 -0.26 2.45 10.43
C ASP A 46 0.60 3.71 10.63
N GLU A 47 0.49 4.33 11.80
CA GLU A 47 1.18 5.59 12.13
C GLU A 47 2.57 5.35 12.75
N GLU A 48 2.94 4.11 13.04
CA GLU A 48 4.27 3.77 13.55
C GLU A 48 5.25 3.58 12.36
N GLY A 49 6.48 4.08 12.54
CA GLY A 49 7.52 4.17 11.51
C GLY A 49 7.95 2.82 10.92
N PRO A 50 9.00 2.80 10.07
CA PRO A 50 9.16 1.77 9.06
C PRO A 50 9.15 0.32 9.61
N PRO A 51 8.41 -0.60 8.97
CA PRO A 51 7.73 -0.42 7.69
C PRO A 51 6.40 0.34 7.80
N TRP A 52 6.20 1.33 6.93
CA TRP A 52 4.92 2.03 6.79
C TRP A 52 3.90 1.08 6.16
N LEU A 53 2.78 0.85 6.84
CA LEU A 53 1.76 -0.09 6.40
C LEU A 53 0.52 0.64 5.90
N ILE A 54 0.01 0.21 4.75
CA ILE A 54 -1.24 0.72 4.18
C ILE A 54 -2.17 -0.47 3.91
N GLY A 55 -3.25 -0.57 4.67
CA GLY A 55 -4.31 -1.55 4.49
C GLY A 55 -5.35 -1.07 3.48
N VAL A 56 -5.72 -1.90 2.51
CA VAL A 56 -6.80 -1.66 1.55
C VAL A 56 -7.71 -2.87 1.50
N ARG A 57 -9.02 -2.68 1.35
CA ARG A 57 -9.95 -3.82 1.18
C ARG A 57 -9.69 -4.55 -0.13
N LYS A 58 -9.67 -5.88 -0.11
CA LYS A 58 -9.43 -6.76 -1.27
C LYS A 58 -10.36 -6.52 -2.45
N LYS A 59 -11.59 -6.03 -2.24
CA LYS A 59 -12.47 -5.63 -3.35
C LYS A 59 -11.88 -4.53 -4.25
N TYR A 60 -10.90 -3.77 -3.75
CA TYR A 60 -10.17 -2.74 -4.49
C TYR A 60 -8.76 -3.20 -4.88
N ARG A 61 -8.44 -4.48 -4.71
CA ARG A 61 -7.09 -5.04 -4.92
C ARG A 61 -6.49 -4.61 -6.26
N GLU A 62 -7.18 -4.85 -7.36
CA GLU A 62 -6.64 -4.58 -8.71
C GLU A 62 -6.29 -3.08 -8.88
N ARG A 63 -7.18 -2.18 -8.41
CA ARG A 63 -6.92 -0.74 -8.44
C ARG A 63 -5.76 -0.37 -7.51
N ALA A 64 -5.72 -0.92 -6.31
CA ALA A 64 -4.66 -0.64 -5.34
C ALA A 64 -3.29 -1.16 -5.83
N GLU A 65 -3.23 -2.30 -6.52
CA GLU A 65 -2.02 -2.81 -7.14
C GLU A 65 -1.51 -1.88 -8.24
N LEU A 66 -2.40 -1.36 -9.10
CA LEU A 66 -2.04 -0.37 -10.13
C LEU A 66 -1.53 0.94 -9.53
N LEU A 67 -2.18 1.44 -8.48
CA LEU A 67 -1.76 2.65 -7.77
C LEU A 67 -0.42 2.44 -7.05
N ASN A 68 -0.21 1.26 -6.46
CA ASN A 68 1.05 0.90 -5.85
C ASN A 68 2.19 0.87 -6.89
N TYR A 69 1.96 0.28 -8.06
CA TYR A 69 2.95 0.27 -9.14
C TYR A 69 3.35 1.69 -9.58
N ARG A 70 2.38 2.60 -9.70
CA ARG A 70 2.63 4.02 -9.98
C ARG A 70 3.40 4.71 -8.84
N ALA A 71 3.05 4.44 -7.58
CA ALA A 71 3.72 4.99 -6.41
C ALA A 71 5.18 4.53 -6.29
N LEU A 72 5.52 3.35 -6.82
CA LEU A 72 6.88 2.83 -6.90
C LEU A 72 7.71 3.40 -8.07
N GLY A 73 7.09 4.22 -8.93
CA GLY A 73 7.77 4.87 -10.06
C GLY A 73 7.75 4.06 -11.37
N GLY A 74 6.82 3.12 -11.52
CA GLY A 74 6.57 2.48 -12.81
C GLY A 74 5.83 3.43 -13.76
N ASP A 75 6.54 3.89 -14.79
CA ASP A 75 5.98 4.53 -16.00
C ASP A 75 5.45 3.46 -16.97
#